data_AF-A0A6P9E3J9-F1
#
_entry.id   AF-A0A6P9E3J9-F1
#
_cell.length_a   1.000
_cell.length_b   1.000
_cell.length_c   1.000
_cell.angle_alpha   90.00
_cell.angle_beta   90.00
_cell.angle_gamma   90.00
#
_symmetry.space_group_name_H-M   'P 1'
#
loop_
_entity.id
_entity.type
_entity.pdbx_description
1 polymer ?
#
loop_
_entity_poly.entity_id
_entity_poly.type
_entity_poly.pdbx_seq_one_letter_code
_entity_poly.pdbx_strand_id
1 'polypeptide(L)'
;MSVSLTVMTFNLHEDQPPDSPNSWEKRRDLCISVITSYSPVILCTQQGVKSQLDYLQQGLPENLDRFNPKFLEVSHQDFGALDMKMLTQSEKSDLIDYSSVW
;
A
#
# COMPACT_ATOMS: atom_id res chain seq x y z
N MET A 1 -4.44 -28.91 -8.45
CA MET A 1 -3.52 -27.76 -8.35
C MET A 1 -3.95 -26.93 -7.15
N SER A 2 -3.01 -26.55 -6.28
CA SER A 2 -3.27 -25.65 -5.15
C SER A 2 -2.82 -24.24 -5.55
N VAL A 3 -3.64 -23.24 -5.28
CA VAL A 3 -3.30 -21.83 -5.43
C VAL A 3 -2.88 -21.32 -4.06
N SER A 4 -1.72 -20.67 -3.98
CA SER A 4 -1.23 -20.03 -2.76
C SER A 4 -1.40 -18.52 -2.88
N LEU A 5 -2.10 -17.92 -1.92
CA LEU A 5 -2.35 -16.48 -1.85
C LEU A 5 -1.80 -15.94 -0.53
N THR A 6 -0.95 -14.92 -0.60
CA THR A 6 -0.47 -14.16 0.56
C THR A 6 -1.09 -12.77 0.56
N VAL A 7 -1.72 -12.41 1.68
CA VAL A 7 -2.39 -11.12 1.87
C VAL A 7 -1.77 -10.43 3.08
N MET A 8 -1.52 -9.13 2.96
CA MET A 8 -1.05 -8.27 4.05
C MET A 8 -2.04 -7.13 4.28
N THR A 9 -2.38 -6.88 5.53
CA THR A 9 -3.01 -5.63 5.96
C THR A 9 -1.99 -4.82 6.75
N PHE A 10 -1.78 -3.55 6.39
CA PHE A 10 -0.70 -2.75 6.94
C PHE A 10 -1.09 -1.28 7.11
N ASN A 11 -1.28 -0.88 8.36
CA ASN A 11 -1.54 0.51 8.70
C ASN A 11 -0.22 1.30 8.65
N LEU A 12 -0.17 2.34 7.81
CA LEU A 12 1.03 3.16 7.62
C LEU A 12 1.23 4.20 8.72
N HIS A 13 0.16 4.46 9.48
CA HIS A 13 0.02 5.52 10.46
C HIS A 13 0.17 6.90 9.82
N GLU A 14 -0.63 7.86 10.29
CA GLU A 14 -0.58 9.24 9.80
C GLU A 14 0.84 9.82 9.90
N ASP A 15 1.13 10.79 9.03
CA ASP A 15 2.42 11.47 9.09
C ASP A 15 2.49 12.35 10.35
N GLN A 16 3.52 12.11 11.16
CA GLN A 16 3.78 12.86 12.39
C GLN A 16 4.80 13.95 12.11
N PRO A 17 4.82 15.05 12.91
CA PRO A 17 5.79 16.14 12.75
C PRO A 17 7.24 15.64 12.60
N PRO A 18 8.11 16.32 11.80
CA PRO A 18 9.45 15.82 11.48
C PRO A 18 10.36 15.50 12.69
N ASP A 19 10.17 16.22 13.78
CA ASP A 19 10.87 16.05 15.05
C ASP A 19 10.39 14.81 15.84
N SER A 20 9.17 14.34 15.61
CA SER A 20 8.61 13.13 16.21
C SER A 20 9.51 11.92 15.93
N PRO A 21 9.74 11.02 16.90
CA PRO A 21 10.41 9.74 16.64
C PRO A 21 9.64 8.86 15.65
N ASN A 22 8.33 9.11 15.48
CA ASN A 22 7.45 8.35 14.59
C ASN A 22 7.14 9.07 13.27
N SER A 23 7.90 10.11 12.90
CA SER A 23 7.74 10.79 11.61
C SER A 23 7.87 9.81 10.44
N TRP A 24 7.16 10.08 9.34
CA TRP A 24 7.20 9.20 8.17
C TRP A 24 8.62 8.99 7.64
N GLU A 25 9.41 10.07 7.57
CA GLU A 25 10.80 10.03 7.09
C GLU A 25 11.66 9.00 7.83
N LYS A 26 11.41 8.77 9.13
CA LYS A 26 12.16 7.80 9.95
C LYS A 26 11.66 6.37 9.79
N ARG A 27 10.45 6.16 9.26
CA ARG A 27 9.78 4.85 9.19
C ARG A 27 9.63 4.31 7.76
N ARG A 28 9.68 5.16 6.74
CA ARG A 28 9.37 4.79 5.35
C ARG A 28 10.24 3.64 4.82
N ASP A 29 11.53 3.63 5.15
CA ASP A 29 12.47 2.57 4.73
C ASP A 29 12.14 1.23 5.42
N LEU A 30 11.72 1.28 6.69
CA LEU A 30 11.27 0.11 7.43
C LEU A 30 9.97 -0.45 6.83
N CYS A 31 9.03 0.40 6.43
CA CYS A 31 7.81 -0.01 5.74
C CYS A 31 8.13 -0.78 4.45
N ILE A 32 9.04 -0.26 3.61
CA ILE A 32 9.53 -0.96 2.41
C ILE A 32 10.15 -2.31 2.78
N SER A 33 11.04 -2.33 3.78
CA SER A 33 11.71 -3.56 4.20
C SER A 33 10.73 -4.64 4.65
N VAL A 34 9.70 -4.30 5.43
CA VAL A 34 8.67 -5.24 5.86
C VAL A 34 7.87 -5.76 4.66
N ILE A 35 7.36 -4.88 3.81
CA ILE A 35 6.54 -5.29 2.65
C ILE A 35 7.35 -6.19 1.71
N THR A 36 8.59 -5.84 1.42
CA THR A 36 9.48 -6.61 0.52
C THR A 36 9.88 -7.95 1.13
N SER A 37 10.13 -8.02 2.44
CA SER A 37 10.51 -9.28 3.12
C SER A 37 9.40 -10.33 3.08
N TYR A 38 8.14 -9.92 3.15
CA TYR A 38 6.99 -10.84 3.10
C TYR A 38 6.43 -11.06 1.70
N SER A 39 6.73 -10.18 0.73
CA SER A 39 6.29 -10.26 -0.67
C SER A 39 4.81 -10.67 -0.83
N PRO A 40 3.85 -9.92 -0.24
CA PRO A 40 2.44 -10.27 -0.34
C PRO A 40 1.93 -10.14 -1.78
N VAL A 41 1.03 -11.03 -2.17
CA VAL A 41 0.30 -10.92 -3.46
C VAL A 41 -0.69 -9.75 -3.42
N ILE A 42 -1.34 -9.54 -2.27
CA ILE A 42 -2.26 -8.42 -2.04
C ILE A 42 -1.81 -7.68 -0.78
N LEU A 43 -1.61 -6.36 -0.89
CA LEU A 43 -1.31 -5.45 0.21
C LEU A 43 -2.45 -4.44 0.37
N CYS A 44 -3.06 -4.39 1.55
CA CYS A 44 -4.08 -3.42 1.90
C CYS A 44 -3.50 -2.44 2.92
N THR A 45 -3.44 -1.16 2.59
CA THR A 45 -2.97 -0.11 3.50
C THR A 45 -4.12 0.64 4.16
N GLN A 46 -3.85 1.19 5.34
CA GLN A 46 -4.75 2.10 6.04
C GLN A 46 -3.97 3.34 6.50
N GLN A 47 -4.68 4.46 6.64
CA GLN A 47 -4.10 5.73 7.10
C GLN A 47 -2.91 6.22 6.24
N GLY A 48 -2.85 5.80 4.98
CA GLY A 48 -1.81 6.25 4.07
C GLY A 48 -2.19 7.61 3.52
N VAL A 49 -1.38 8.64 3.77
CA VAL A 49 -1.51 9.89 3.02
C VAL A 49 -0.88 9.76 1.64
N LYS A 50 -1.30 10.59 0.68
CA LYS A 50 -0.83 10.52 -0.72
C LYS A 50 0.69 10.43 -0.86
N SER A 51 1.45 11.26 -0.14
CA SER A 51 2.92 11.27 -0.20
C SER A 51 3.56 9.96 0.26
N GLN A 52 3.00 9.32 1.29
CA GLN A 52 3.48 8.02 1.79
C GLN A 52 3.23 6.93 0.74
N LEU A 53 2.04 6.93 0.15
CA LEU A 53 1.64 5.96 -0.86
C LEU A 53 2.45 6.11 -2.15
N ASP A 54 2.68 7.35 -2.59
CA ASP A 54 3.53 7.66 -3.75
C ASP A 54 4.98 7.20 -3.49
N TYR A 55 5.48 7.36 -2.26
CA TYR A 55 6.81 6.86 -1.88
C TYR A 55 6.88 5.33 -1.91
N LEU A 56 5.87 4.64 -1.36
CA LEU A 56 5.81 3.18 -1.41
C LEU A 56 5.77 2.67 -2.86
N GLN A 57 5.03 3.35 -3.73
CA GLN A 57 4.97 3.01 -5.15
C GLN A 57 6.34 3.12 -5.84
N GLN A 58 7.13 4.15 -5.51
CA GLN A 58 8.46 4.37 -6.10
C GLN A 58 9.53 3.46 -5.48
N GLY A 59 9.40 3.13 -4.20
CA GLY A 59 10.41 2.39 -3.42
C GLY A 59 10.27 0.87 -3.49
N LEU A 60 9.11 0.34 -3.92
CA LEU A 60 8.95 -1.10 -4.13
C LEU A 60 9.60 -1.46 -5.47
N PRO A 61 10.66 -2.29 -5.47
CA PRO A 61 11.49 -2.47 -6.66
C PRO A 61 10.76 -3.20 -7.78
N GLU A 62 11.09 -2.85 -9.04
CA GLU A 62 10.47 -3.44 -10.24
C GLU A 62 10.63 -4.95 -10.33
N ASN A 63 11.62 -5.58 -9.68
CA ASN A 63 11.76 -7.04 -9.60
C ASN A 63 10.70 -7.72 -8.72
N LEU A 64 9.85 -6.92 -8.08
CA LEU A 64 8.43 -7.22 -7.99
C LEU A 64 7.81 -7.02 -9.39
N ASP A 65 8.25 -7.79 -10.41
CA ASP A 65 7.89 -7.63 -11.86
C ASP A 65 6.37 -7.81 -12.10
N ARG A 66 5.66 -8.10 -11.02
CA ARG A 66 4.24 -8.34 -10.91
C ARG A 66 3.50 -7.21 -10.22
N PHE A 67 4.04 -6.03 -9.99
CA PHE A 67 3.31 -4.94 -9.35
C PHE A 67 3.26 -3.73 -10.29
N ASN A 68 2.36 -3.80 -11.26
CA ASN A 68 1.75 -2.58 -11.80
C ASN A 68 0.54 -2.30 -10.90
N PRO A 69 0.67 -1.56 -9.79
CA PRO A 69 -0.48 -1.29 -8.94
C PRO A 69 -1.51 -0.56 -9.79
N LYS A 70 -2.56 -1.28 -10.22
CA LYS A 70 -3.80 -0.61 -10.56
C LYS A 70 -4.31 -0.05 -9.23
N PHE A 71 -4.02 1.22 -9.02
CA PHE A 71 -4.60 1.96 -7.92
C PHE A 71 -6.11 1.88 -8.09
N LEU A 72 -6.75 1.16 -7.17
CA LEU A 72 -8.11 1.47 -6.81
C LEU A 72 -8.04 2.70 -5.91
N GLU A 73 -7.94 3.86 -6.53
CA GLU A 73 -8.13 5.12 -5.82
C GLU A 73 -9.63 5.23 -5.52
N VAL A 74 -10.04 4.71 -4.36
CA VAL A 74 -11.29 5.11 -3.74
C VAL A 74 -11.00 6.44 -3.05
N SER A 75 -10.93 7.52 -3.84
CA SER A 75 -10.89 8.85 -3.27
C SER A 75 -12.26 9.14 -2.67
N HIS A 76 -12.34 9.25 -1.34
CA HIS A 76 -13.42 10.03 -0.75
C HIS A 76 -13.09 11.49 -1.02
N GLN A 77 -13.83 12.11 -1.95
CA GLN A 77 -13.61 13.51 -2.29
C GLN A 77 -13.91 14.49 -1.13
N ASP A 78 -14.42 14.01 0.02
CA ASP A 78 -14.96 14.90 1.07
C ASP A 78 -14.47 14.64 2.50
N PHE A 79 -13.49 13.75 2.74
CA PHE A 79 -12.92 13.59 4.10
C PHE A 79 -11.41 13.70 4.08
N GLY A 80 -10.90 14.75 4.71
CA GLY A 80 -9.46 15.02 4.80
C GLY A 80 -8.64 13.80 5.23
N ALA A 81 -7.81 13.34 4.31
CA ALA A 81 -6.42 12.90 4.52
C ALA A 81 -6.13 11.57 5.25
N LEU A 82 -6.95 10.52 5.10
CA LEU A 82 -6.52 9.15 5.44
C LEU A 82 -7.08 8.15 4.41
N ASP A 83 -6.30 7.84 3.38
CA ASP A 83 -6.70 6.88 2.36
C ASP A 83 -6.47 5.44 2.83
N MET A 84 -7.42 4.56 2.53
CA MET A 84 -7.21 3.10 2.51
C MET A 84 -6.96 2.70 1.06
N LYS A 85 -5.79 2.12 0.76
CA LYS A 85 -5.46 1.70 -0.61
C LYS A 85 -5.16 0.20 -0.68
N MET A 86 -5.72 -0.47 -1.68
CA MET A 86 -5.36 -1.84 -2.02
C MET A 86 -4.36 -1.84 -3.17
N LEU A 87 -3.31 -2.62 -3.00
CA LEU A 87 -2.18 -2.81 -3.90
C LEU A 87 -2.17 -4.31 -4.24
N THR A 88 -2.18 -4.68 -5.51
CA THR A 88 -2.21 -6.09 -5.95
C THR A 88 -1.12 -6.41 -6.98
N GLN A 89 -0.69 -7.67 -7.01
CA GLN A 89 0.24 -8.15 -8.02
C GLN A 89 -0.46 -8.38 -9.38
N SER A 90 -0.29 -7.47 -10.33
CA SER A 90 -0.88 -7.51 -11.68
C SER A 90 -0.64 -8.80 -12.47
N GLU A 91 0.48 -9.50 -12.28
CA GLU A 91 0.71 -10.79 -12.96
C GLU A 91 0.13 -12.01 -12.23
N LYS A 92 -0.39 -11.84 -11.01
CA LYS A 92 -1.03 -12.92 -10.20
C LYS A 92 -2.53 -12.77 -10.08
N SER A 93 -3.05 -11.57 -10.35
CA SER A 93 -4.45 -11.24 -10.16
C SER A 93 -4.90 -10.19 -11.16
N ASP A 94 -6.07 -10.41 -11.73
CA ASP A 94 -6.79 -9.41 -12.50
C ASP A 94 -7.87 -8.77 -11.62
N LEU A 95 -7.96 -7.44 -11.68
CA LEU A 95 -9.07 -6.72 -11.10
C LEU A 95 -10.28 -6.87 -12.02
N ILE A 96 -11.32 -7.54 -11.53
CA ILE A 96 -12.58 -7.78 -12.28
C ILE A 96 -13.62 -6.71 -11.95
N ASP A 97 -13.75 -6.35 -10.67
CA ASP A 97 -14.71 -5.37 -10.17
C ASP A 97 -14.20 -4.76 -8.85
N TYR A 98 -14.67 -3.57 -8.50
CA TYR A 98 -14.42 -2.96 -7.20
C TYR A 98 -15.62 -2.12 -6.75
N SER A 99 -15.81 -2.08 -5.44
CA SER A 99 -16.81 -1.20 -4.84
C SER A 99 -16.28 -0.62 -3.53
N SER A 100 -16.93 0.44 -3.10
CA SER A 100 -16.79 0.96 -1.75
C SER A 100 -18.11 0.69 -1.05
N VAL A 101 -18.06 -0.02 0.07
CA VAL A 101 -19.26 -0.33 0.85
C VAL A 101 -19.31 0.67 2.00
N TRP A 102 -20.30 1.55 1.95
CA TRP A 102 -20.62 2.54 2.98
C TRP A 102 -22.09 2.41 3.37
#